data_AF-A0A359GTL7-F1
#
_entry.id   AF-A0A359GTL7-F1
#
_cell.length_a   1.000
_cell.length_b   1.000
_cell.length_c   1.000
_cell.angle_alpha   90.00
_cell.angle_beta   90.00
_cell.angle_gamma   90.00
#
_symmetry.space_group_name_H-M   'P 1'
#
loop_
_entity.id
_entity.type
_entity.pdbx_description
1 polymer ?
#
loop_
_entity_poly.entity_id
_entity_poly.type
_entity_poly.pdbx_seq_one_letter_code
_entity_poly.pdbx_strand_id
1 'polypeptide(L)'
;GNKGVVINGIDLDQEASVSIIDNFFVSGSLAGLRESRWGLALGQTLADRLGVEVGDSVDLFSPTVSINPIMPLATFRNFKVVGVFKVGSQDLDSDFVMINIAAARSLFRLRTSHNSLRIHITDVLEADRVQPELQMNLPAGLNISSWTTQFGAIYNNIQFSRTIIGFMLWLLVGVAVFNQIVSLIMIVRDKRGDIAILRTMGATPQIIRRIFMWQGCLIGTIGILIGVFLGIIGSLQITNLAVLIENVFSIQFLSAEVYPIDFLPSEISVLDILVVVTGVFLLSLLATIYPASKAAAIQPAQALRAD
;
A
#
# COMPACT_ATOMS: atom_id res chain seq x y z
N GLY A 1 5.98 -5.48 35.10
CA GLY A 1 4.55 -5.13 34.93
C GLY A 1 3.85 -6.21 34.13
N ASN A 2 2.51 -6.23 34.09
CA ASN A 2 1.76 -7.27 33.38
C ASN A 2 1.09 -6.67 32.14
N LYS A 3 1.14 -7.38 31.00
CA LYS A 3 0.57 -6.95 29.71
C LYS A 3 -0.02 -8.16 29.00
N GLY A 4 -1.23 -8.00 28.46
CA GLY A 4 -1.83 -9.02 27.60
C GLY A 4 -1.11 -9.02 26.25
N VAL A 5 -0.77 -10.21 25.75
CA VAL A 5 -0.02 -10.41 24.51
C VAL A 5 -0.67 -11.53 23.69
N VAL A 6 -0.48 -11.47 22.37
CA VAL A 6 -0.82 -12.53 21.42
C VAL A 6 0.39 -13.44 21.28
N ILE A 7 0.23 -14.70 21.65
CA ILE A 7 1.28 -15.71 21.59
C ILE A 7 1.09 -16.54 20.33
N ASN A 8 2.10 -16.58 19.47
CA ASN A 8 2.14 -17.42 18.28
C ASN A 8 3.16 -18.55 18.44
N GLY A 9 2.68 -19.79 18.37
CA GLY A 9 3.53 -20.98 18.36
C GLY A 9 3.96 -21.30 16.93
N ILE A 10 5.23 -21.09 16.61
CA ILE A 10 5.73 -21.24 15.24
C ILE A 10 6.46 -22.56 15.03
N ASP A 11 6.27 -23.12 13.82
CA ASP A 11 7.14 -24.17 13.30
C ASP A 11 8.29 -23.51 12.55
N LEU A 12 9.50 -23.59 13.12
CA LEU A 12 10.69 -22.90 12.63
C LEU A 12 11.11 -23.36 11.22
N ASP A 13 10.79 -24.59 10.83
CA ASP A 13 11.12 -25.11 9.50
C ASP A 13 10.22 -24.52 8.41
N GLN A 14 9.00 -24.11 8.77
CA GLN A 14 8.01 -23.57 7.84
C GLN A 14 7.87 -22.05 7.92
N GLU A 15 8.26 -21.42 9.04
CA GLU A 15 8.05 -19.99 9.28
C GLU A 15 8.71 -19.12 8.20
N ALA A 16 9.91 -19.48 7.74
CA ALA A 16 10.63 -18.73 6.70
C ALA A 16 9.91 -18.69 5.34
N SER A 17 8.98 -19.63 5.08
CA SER A 17 8.20 -19.66 3.85
C SER A 17 6.97 -18.74 3.87
N VAL A 18 6.55 -18.30 5.07
CA VAL A 18 5.32 -17.53 5.30
C VAL A 18 5.55 -16.20 6.00
N SER A 19 6.78 -15.90 6.41
CA SER A 19 7.13 -14.73 7.21
C SER A 19 8.54 -14.24 6.90
N ILE A 20 8.70 -12.92 6.81
CA ILE A 20 9.99 -12.24 6.65
C ILE A 20 10.55 -11.70 7.98
N ILE A 21 9.96 -12.12 9.11
CA ILE A 21 10.27 -11.59 10.46
C ILE A 21 11.75 -11.76 10.86
N ASP A 22 12.44 -12.75 10.28
CA ASP A 22 13.86 -13.01 10.55
C ASP A 22 14.75 -11.80 10.20
N ASN A 23 14.36 -11.00 9.21
CA ASN A 23 15.07 -9.79 8.78
C ASN A 23 14.91 -8.61 9.76
N PHE A 24 14.00 -8.71 10.73
CA PHE A 24 13.63 -7.61 11.63
C PHE A 24 14.13 -7.81 13.07
N PHE A 25 14.98 -8.81 13.32
CA PHE A 25 15.59 -9.00 14.64
C PHE A 25 16.64 -7.91 14.91
N VAL A 26 16.46 -7.18 16.01
CA VAL A 26 17.41 -6.18 16.50
C VAL A 26 18.48 -6.85 17.37
N SER A 27 18.09 -7.87 18.14
CA SER A 27 19.01 -8.65 18.96
C SER A 27 18.55 -10.11 19.06
N GLY A 28 19.50 -11.03 19.21
CA GLY A 28 19.22 -12.47 19.14
C GLY A 28 18.86 -12.93 17.74
N SER A 29 18.11 -14.02 17.62
CA SER A 29 17.67 -14.53 16.32
C SER A 29 16.47 -15.47 16.46
N LEU A 30 15.76 -15.72 15.35
CA LEU A 30 14.71 -16.73 15.31
C LEU A 30 15.27 -18.14 15.61
N ALA A 31 16.53 -18.41 15.25
CA ALA A 31 17.20 -19.68 15.54
C ALA A 31 17.32 -19.98 17.05
N GLY A 32 17.36 -18.96 17.90
CA GLY A 32 17.37 -19.13 19.36
C GLY A 32 16.13 -19.85 19.91
N LEU A 33 14.99 -19.79 19.20
CA LEU A 33 13.78 -20.55 19.53
C LEU A 33 13.92 -22.06 19.26
N ARG A 34 14.95 -22.47 18.50
CA ARG A 34 15.28 -23.88 18.24
C ARG A 34 16.11 -24.48 19.39
N GLU A 35 17.05 -23.69 19.90
CA GLU A 35 17.99 -24.11 20.93
C GLU A 35 17.36 -24.17 22.32
N SER A 36 16.39 -23.28 22.59
CA SER A 36 15.65 -23.26 23.84
C SER A 36 14.21 -23.71 23.66
N ARG A 37 13.87 -24.87 24.25
CA ARG A 37 12.47 -25.35 24.29
C ARG A 37 11.53 -24.31 24.91
N TRP A 38 12.00 -23.57 25.91
CA TRP A 38 11.25 -22.48 26.55
C TRP A 38 11.85 -21.13 26.14
N GLY A 39 12.16 -20.97 24.86
CA GLY A 39 12.59 -19.71 24.26
C GLY A 39 11.40 -18.86 23.86
N LEU A 40 11.57 -17.55 23.93
CA LEU A 40 10.59 -16.55 23.55
C LEU A 40 11.26 -15.40 22.79
N ALA A 41 10.64 -14.99 21.69
CA ALA A 41 10.98 -13.77 20.97
C ALA A 41 9.83 -12.77 21.10
N LEU A 42 10.13 -11.50 21.35
CA LEU A 42 9.14 -10.44 21.54
C LEU A 42 9.50 -9.17 20.79
N GLY A 43 8.51 -8.31 20.56
CA GLY A 43 8.73 -7.01 19.93
C GLY A 43 9.49 -6.04 20.83
N GLN A 44 10.23 -5.11 20.23
CA GLN A 44 11.08 -4.13 20.95
C GLN A 44 10.27 -3.29 21.93
N THR A 45 9.10 -2.78 21.54
CA THR A 45 8.26 -1.97 22.43
C THR A 45 7.80 -2.75 23.67
N LEU A 46 7.53 -4.05 23.53
CA LEU A 46 7.22 -4.92 24.67
C LEU A 46 8.45 -5.16 25.56
N ALA A 47 9.63 -5.32 24.96
CA ALA A 47 10.88 -5.54 25.68
C ALA A 47 11.23 -4.33 26.55
N ASP A 48 11.20 -3.14 25.95
CA ASP A 48 11.48 -1.87 26.63
C ASP A 48 10.49 -1.63 27.78
N ARG A 49 9.21 -1.94 27.57
CA ARG A 49 8.16 -1.79 28.59
C ARG A 49 8.32 -2.75 29.76
N LEU A 50 8.78 -3.97 29.50
CA LEU A 50 9.05 -4.97 30.53
C LEU A 50 10.43 -4.80 31.18
N GLY A 51 11.33 -4.05 30.55
CA GLY A 51 12.71 -3.85 30.99
C GLY A 51 13.54 -5.13 30.86
N VAL A 52 13.35 -5.88 29.77
CA VAL A 52 14.01 -7.18 29.53
C VAL A 52 14.84 -7.15 28.25
N GLU A 53 15.98 -7.84 28.28
CA GLU A 53 16.89 -8.00 27.15
C GLU A 53 17.05 -9.48 26.77
N VAL A 54 17.77 -9.74 25.66
CA VAL A 54 18.10 -11.12 25.27
C VAL A 54 18.96 -11.77 26.33
N GLY A 55 18.50 -12.90 26.85
CA GLY A 55 19.13 -13.61 27.97
C GLY A 55 18.27 -13.63 29.24
N ASP A 56 17.41 -12.63 29.41
CA ASP A 56 16.51 -12.54 30.55
C ASP A 56 15.37 -13.55 30.49
N SER A 57 14.58 -13.62 31.57
CA SER A 57 13.43 -14.51 31.68
C SER A 57 12.14 -13.73 31.87
N VAL A 58 11.09 -14.15 31.15
CA VAL A 58 9.73 -13.62 31.23
C VAL A 58 8.77 -14.77 31.54
N ASP A 59 7.86 -14.55 32.49
CA ASP A 59 6.80 -15.50 32.78
C ASP A 59 5.61 -15.27 31.86
N LEU A 60 5.25 -16.30 31.10
CA LEU A 60 4.00 -16.33 30.36
C LEU A 60 2.95 -17.12 31.14
N PHE A 61 1.72 -16.61 31.13
CA PHE A 61 0.57 -17.33 31.67
C PHE A 61 -0.56 -17.39 30.64
N SER A 62 -1.17 -18.56 30.52
CA SER A 62 -2.39 -18.72 29.73
C SER A 62 -3.62 -18.48 30.63
N PRO A 63 -4.57 -17.61 30.21
CA PRO A 63 -5.83 -17.43 30.90
C PRO A 63 -6.81 -18.59 30.66
N THR A 64 -6.44 -19.62 29.86
CA THR A 64 -7.29 -20.80 29.66
C THR A 64 -7.46 -21.52 30.99
N VAL A 65 -8.56 -21.18 31.67
CA VAL A 65 -9.00 -21.79 32.92
C VAL A 65 -9.12 -23.29 32.69
N SER A 66 -8.31 -24.07 33.40
CA SER A 66 -8.60 -25.50 33.54
C SER A 66 -10.01 -25.62 34.11
N ILE A 67 -10.86 -26.44 33.48
CA ILE A 67 -12.21 -26.77 33.97
C ILE A 67 -12.09 -27.64 35.23
N ASN A 68 -11.52 -27.08 36.30
CA ASN A 68 -11.49 -27.69 37.62
C ASN A 68 -12.36 -26.80 38.52
N PRO A 69 -13.56 -27.26 38.93
CA PRO A 69 -14.53 -26.44 39.65
C PRO A 69 -14.09 -26.01 41.06
N ILE A 70 -12.93 -26.48 41.52
CA ILE A 70 -12.38 -26.17 42.84
C ILE A 70 -11.35 -25.03 42.78
N MET A 71 -10.56 -24.90 41.70
CA MET A 71 -9.57 -23.83 41.55
C MET A 71 -9.06 -23.70 40.09
N PRO A 72 -9.35 -22.60 39.38
CA PRO A 72 -8.70 -22.24 38.11
C PRO A 72 -7.20 -22.05 38.32
N LEU A 73 -6.36 -22.99 37.88
CA LEU A 73 -4.91 -22.82 37.90
C LEU A 73 -4.46 -22.35 36.52
N ALA A 74 -4.12 -21.06 36.41
CA ALA A 74 -3.40 -20.55 35.25
C ALA A 74 -2.05 -21.28 35.15
N THR A 75 -1.69 -21.70 33.93
CA THR A 75 -0.40 -22.35 33.72
C THR A 75 0.65 -21.26 33.54
N PHE A 76 1.49 -21.06 34.55
CA PHE A 76 2.67 -20.20 34.49
C PHE A 76 3.88 -21.01 34.02
N ARG A 77 4.64 -20.44 33.09
CA ARG A 77 5.92 -20.98 32.64
C ARG A 77 6.90 -19.85 32.44
N ASN A 78 8.12 -20.07 32.92
CA ASN A 78 9.25 -19.18 32.69
C ASN A 78 9.82 -19.44 31.28
N PHE A 79 9.95 -18.38 30.49
CA PHE A 79 10.54 -18.40 29.17
C PHE A 79 11.77 -17.52 29.14
N LYS A 80 12.84 -17.98 28.49
CA LYS A 80 14.04 -17.19 28.24
C LYS A 80 13.84 -16.35 26.98
N VAL A 81 14.15 -15.06 27.06
CA VAL A 81 14.19 -14.15 25.90
C VAL A 81 15.38 -14.55 25.02
N VAL A 82 15.11 -15.02 23.81
CA VAL A 82 16.13 -15.47 22.84
C VAL A 82 16.28 -14.52 21.65
N GLY A 83 15.36 -13.55 21.52
CA GLY A 83 15.49 -12.49 20.53
C GLY A 83 14.44 -11.40 20.70
N VAL A 84 14.78 -10.22 20.18
CA VAL A 84 13.91 -9.04 20.14
C VAL A 84 13.83 -8.55 18.70
N PHE A 85 12.62 -8.41 18.18
CA PHE A 85 12.36 -7.93 16.81
C PHE A 85 11.70 -6.55 16.81
N LYS A 86 11.84 -5.81 15.71
CA LYS A 86 11.20 -4.50 15.50
C LYS A 86 10.60 -4.43 14.10
N VAL A 87 9.28 -4.53 14.01
CA VAL A 87 8.56 -4.42 12.72
C VAL A 87 8.24 -2.95 12.39
N GLY A 88 8.37 -2.04 13.36
CA GLY A 88 8.23 -0.59 13.16
C GLY A 88 6.82 -0.06 13.39
N SER A 89 5.85 -0.94 13.68
CA SER A 89 4.53 -0.55 14.20
C SER A 89 4.50 -0.76 15.70
N GLN A 90 4.33 0.32 16.47
CA GLN A 90 4.28 0.27 17.93
C GLN A 90 3.21 -0.70 18.45
N ASP A 91 2.06 -0.78 17.76
CA ASP A 91 0.97 -1.69 18.14
C ASP A 91 1.40 -3.15 17.98
N LEU A 92 2.05 -3.50 16.86
CA LEU A 92 2.53 -4.86 16.60
C LEU A 92 3.66 -5.26 17.54
N ASP A 93 4.63 -4.36 17.74
CA ASP A 93 5.81 -4.60 18.57
C ASP A 93 5.47 -4.65 20.07
N SER A 94 4.29 -4.16 20.48
CA SER A 94 3.85 -4.16 21.89
C SER A 94 3.02 -5.39 22.30
N ASP A 95 2.40 -6.08 21.34
CA ASP A 95 1.41 -7.12 21.60
C ASP A 95 1.82 -8.51 21.10
N PHE A 96 2.84 -8.63 20.24
CA PHE A 96 3.19 -9.90 19.60
C PHE A 96 4.36 -10.63 20.26
N VAL A 97 4.18 -11.93 20.50
CA VAL A 97 5.18 -12.83 21.09
C VAL A 97 5.24 -14.13 20.29
N MET A 98 6.45 -14.57 19.95
CA MET A 98 6.70 -15.84 19.26
C MET A 98 7.39 -16.84 20.19
N ILE A 99 6.91 -18.08 20.18
CA ILE A 99 7.51 -19.20 20.89
C ILE A 99 7.55 -20.43 19.98
N ASN A 100 8.35 -21.42 20.35
CA ASN A 100 8.36 -22.70 19.64
C ASN A 100 6.98 -23.40 19.74
N ILE A 101 6.50 -24.00 18.64
CA ILE A 101 5.22 -24.72 18.62
C ILE A 101 5.09 -25.80 19.72
N ALA A 102 6.18 -26.49 20.07
CA ALA A 102 6.18 -27.46 21.17
C ALA A 102 5.97 -26.80 22.54
N ALA A 103 6.49 -25.59 22.73
CA ALA A 103 6.29 -24.78 23.94
C ALA A 103 4.84 -24.29 24.02
N ALA A 104 4.29 -23.79 22.90
CA ALA A 104 2.91 -23.35 22.80
C ALA A 104 1.93 -24.48 23.14
N ARG A 105 2.15 -25.68 22.59
CA ARG A 105 1.33 -26.87 22.90
C ARG A 105 1.35 -27.20 24.40
N SER A 106 2.50 -27.09 25.04
CA SER A 106 2.63 -27.34 26.48
C SER A 106 2.01 -26.23 27.33
N LEU A 107 2.13 -24.97 26.93
CA LEU A 107 1.58 -23.81 27.66
C LEU A 107 0.05 -23.79 27.61
N PHE A 108 -0.52 -24.04 26.43
CA PHE A 108 -1.97 -24.04 26.19
C PHE A 108 -2.64 -25.42 26.34
N ARG A 109 -1.87 -26.46 26.69
CA ARG A 109 -2.34 -27.86 26.87
C ARG A 109 -3.11 -28.39 25.64
N LEU A 110 -2.61 -28.07 24.45
CA LEU A 110 -3.22 -28.49 23.19
C LEU A 110 -2.99 -29.99 22.97
N ARG A 111 -4.07 -30.73 22.69
CA ARG A 111 -4.00 -32.17 22.39
C ARG A 111 -3.55 -32.44 20.95
N THR A 112 -3.88 -31.55 20.02
CA THR A 112 -3.51 -31.67 18.61
C THR A 112 -2.06 -31.23 18.37
N SER A 113 -1.47 -31.67 17.26
CA SER A 113 -0.17 -31.20 16.81
C SER A 113 -0.22 -29.76 16.32
N HIS A 114 -1.30 -29.40 15.63
CA HIS A 114 -1.55 -28.07 15.09
C HIS A 114 -3.01 -27.68 15.38
N ASN A 115 -3.27 -26.40 15.57
CA ASN A 115 -4.62 -25.83 15.78
C ASN A 115 -4.95 -24.70 14.79
N SER A 116 -3.97 -24.24 14.01
CA SER A 116 -4.13 -23.22 12.98
C SER A 116 -3.25 -23.56 11.77
N LEU A 117 -3.65 -23.05 10.61
CA LEU A 117 -2.88 -23.05 9.37
C LEU A 117 -2.73 -21.60 8.92
N ARG A 118 -1.50 -21.17 8.65
CA ARG A 118 -1.23 -19.86 8.07
C ARG A 118 -1.01 -20.03 6.56
N ILE A 119 -1.68 -19.19 5.78
CA ILE A 119 -1.54 -19.15 4.33
C ILE A 119 -0.90 -17.81 3.98
N HIS A 120 0.18 -17.86 3.20
CA HIS A 120 0.81 -16.68 2.63
C HIS A 120 0.25 -16.43 1.23
N ILE A 121 -0.11 -15.18 0.95
CA ILE A 121 -0.60 -14.71 -0.35
C ILE A 121 0.37 -13.67 -0.90
N THR A 122 0.55 -13.64 -2.22
CA THR A 122 1.51 -12.75 -2.87
C THR A 122 1.20 -11.28 -2.63
N ASP A 123 -0.06 -10.87 -2.77
CA ASP A 123 -0.53 -9.53 -2.42
C ASP A 123 -1.32 -9.61 -1.11
N VAL A 124 -0.76 -9.03 -0.06
CA VAL A 124 -1.40 -9.00 1.26
C VAL A 124 -2.74 -8.26 1.26
N LEU A 125 -2.94 -7.28 0.38
CA LEU A 125 -4.17 -6.48 0.31
C LEU A 125 -5.33 -7.25 -0.35
N GLU A 126 -5.06 -8.38 -1.02
CA GLU A 126 -6.11 -9.24 -1.58
C GLU A 126 -6.79 -10.16 -0.55
N ALA A 127 -6.38 -10.11 0.73
CA ALA A 127 -6.89 -11.00 1.76
C ALA A 127 -8.43 -10.98 1.88
N ASP A 128 -9.06 -9.81 1.73
CA ASP A 128 -10.53 -9.66 1.78
C ASP A 128 -11.24 -10.31 0.59
N ARG A 129 -10.56 -10.43 -0.57
CA ARG A 129 -11.09 -11.13 -1.75
C ARG A 129 -10.91 -12.64 -1.62
N VAL A 130 -9.75 -13.07 -1.13
CA VAL A 130 -9.39 -14.49 -1.03
C VAL A 130 -10.12 -15.20 0.13
N GLN A 131 -10.39 -14.51 1.24
CA GLN A 131 -11.02 -15.11 2.42
C GLN A 131 -12.40 -15.74 2.11
N PRO A 132 -13.35 -15.04 1.44
CA PRO A 132 -14.63 -15.65 1.04
C PRO A 132 -14.46 -16.84 0.09
N GLU A 133 -13.53 -16.76 -0.87
CA GLU A 133 -13.23 -17.85 -1.80
C GLU A 133 -12.73 -19.11 -1.07
N LEU A 134 -11.84 -18.94 -0.08
CA LEU A 134 -11.39 -20.03 0.77
C LEU A 134 -12.53 -20.61 1.61
N GLN A 135 -13.40 -19.75 2.16
CA GLN A 135 -14.52 -20.17 2.98
C GLN A 135 -15.52 -21.04 2.22
N MET A 136 -15.72 -20.78 0.93
CA MET A 136 -16.61 -21.60 0.08
C MET A 136 -16.01 -22.96 -0.28
N ASN A 137 -14.69 -23.08 -0.36
CA ASN A 137 -14.00 -24.30 -0.80
C ASN A 137 -13.54 -25.20 0.36
N LEU A 138 -13.49 -24.68 1.59
CA LEU A 138 -13.05 -25.42 2.76
C LEU A 138 -14.23 -26.05 3.53
N PRO A 139 -13.98 -27.15 4.27
CA PRO A 139 -15.01 -27.78 5.09
C PRO A 139 -15.64 -26.82 6.11
N ALA A 140 -16.94 -26.97 6.34
CA ALA A 140 -17.65 -26.23 7.38
C ALA A 140 -17.06 -26.51 8.77
N GLY A 141 -16.96 -25.46 9.61
CA GLY A 141 -16.42 -25.53 10.97
C GLY A 141 -15.02 -24.96 11.14
N LEU A 142 -14.36 -24.55 10.05
CA LEU A 142 -13.12 -23.78 10.11
C LEU A 142 -13.41 -22.28 10.25
N ASN A 143 -12.74 -21.64 11.21
CA ASN A 143 -12.75 -20.18 11.33
C ASN A 143 -11.59 -19.61 10.51
N ILE A 144 -11.90 -18.84 9.47
CA ILE A 144 -10.90 -18.21 8.62
C ILE A 144 -10.79 -16.75 9.04
N SER A 145 -9.59 -16.35 9.48
CA SER A 145 -9.26 -14.98 9.86
C SER A 145 -8.13 -14.48 8.98
N SER A 146 -8.23 -13.24 8.52
CA SER A 146 -7.20 -12.54 7.75
C SER A 146 -6.52 -11.50 8.61
N TRP A 147 -5.33 -11.06 8.20
CA TRP A 147 -4.65 -9.93 8.86
C TRP A 147 -5.48 -8.64 8.78
N THR A 148 -6.31 -8.46 7.75
CA THR A 148 -7.23 -7.29 7.62
C THR A 148 -8.29 -7.30 8.70
N THR A 149 -8.79 -8.47 9.11
CA THR A 149 -9.71 -8.60 10.26
C THR A 149 -8.99 -8.48 11.61
N GLN A 150 -7.78 -9.04 11.72
CA GLN A 150 -7.00 -9.04 12.97
C GLN A 150 -6.39 -7.68 13.29
N PHE A 151 -5.98 -6.93 12.26
CA PHE A 151 -5.33 -5.61 12.35
C PHE A 151 -6.12 -4.56 11.57
N GLY A 152 -7.46 -4.56 11.72
CA GLY A 152 -8.37 -3.71 10.96
C GLY A 152 -8.09 -2.21 11.05
N ALA A 153 -7.56 -1.72 12.18
CA ALA A 153 -7.15 -0.32 12.30
C ALA A 153 -6.00 0.03 11.35
N ILE A 154 -4.97 -0.81 11.29
CA ILE A 154 -3.83 -0.64 10.37
C ILE A 154 -4.31 -0.74 8.92
N TYR A 155 -5.13 -1.75 8.62
CA TYR A 155 -5.68 -1.94 7.28
C TYR A 155 -6.52 -0.72 6.82
N ASN A 156 -7.43 -0.24 7.65
CA ASN A 156 -8.25 0.94 7.35
C ASN A 156 -7.39 2.19 7.16
N ASN A 157 -6.33 2.36 7.96
CA ASN A 157 -5.39 3.48 7.79
C ASN A 157 -4.63 3.40 6.45
N ILE A 158 -4.21 2.20 6.04
CA ILE A 158 -3.57 1.97 4.73
C ILE A 158 -4.54 2.31 3.60
N GLN A 159 -5.78 1.80 3.67
CA GLN A 159 -6.80 2.04 2.64
C GLN A 159 -7.20 3.53 2.56
N PHE A 160 -7.36 4.18 3.71
CA PHE A 160 -7.64 5.61 3.79
C PHE A 160 -6.50 6.43 3.17
N SER A 161 -5.25 6.12 3.51
CA SER A 161 -4.07 6.80 2.96
C SER A 161 -3.99 6.64 1.44
N ARG A 162 -4.20 5.42 0.92
CA ARG A 162 -4.26 5.17 -0.53
C ARG A 162 -5.39 5.95 -1.21
N THR A 163 -6.56 6.00 -0.58
CA THR A 163 -7.73 6.74 -1.11
C THR A 163 -7.46 8.23 -1.21
N ILE A 164 -6.82 8.84 -0.20
CA ILE A 164 -6.44 10.25 -0.23
C ILE A 164 -5.44 10.52 -1.36
N ILE A 165 -4.39 9.71 -1.50
CA ILE A 165 -3.39 9.88 -2.56
C ILE A 165 -4.06 9.76 -3.93
N GLY A 166 -4.94 8.78 -4.11
CA GLY A 166 -5.72 8.61 -5.34
C GLY A 166 -6.62 9.82 -5.63
N PHE A 167 -7.32 10.33 -4.62
CA PHE A 167 -8.14 11.54 -4.74
C PHE A 167 -7.31 12.77 -5.14
N MET A 168 -6.15 12.97 -4.50
CA MET A 168 -5.23 14.05 -4.85
C MET A 168 -4.73 13.92 -6.29
N LEU A 169 -4.39 12.71 -6.73
CA LEU A 169 -3.98 12.45 -8.11
C LEU A 169 -5.08 12.83 -9.10
N TRP A 170 -6.34 12.43 -8.83
CA TRP A 170 -7.47 12.83 -9.68
C TRP A 170 -7.73 14.33 -9.68
N LEU A 171 -7.53 15.01 -8.55
CA LEU A 171 -7.62 16.47 -8.47
C LEU A 171 -6.57 17.14 -9.35
N LEU A 172 -5.31 16.67 -9.30
CA LEU A 172 -4.23 17.16 -10.15
C LEU A 172 -4.53 16.95 -11.63
N VAL A 173 -5.05 15.77 -12.00
CA VAL A 173 -5.52 15.48 -13.36
C VAL A 173 -6.64 16.45 -13.75
N GLY A 174 -7.60 16.73 -12.86
CA GLY A 174 -8.68 17.69 -13.09
C GLY A 174 -8.16 19.10 -13.41
N VAL A 175 -7.17 19.58 -12.65
CA VAL A 175 -6.51 20.87 -12.89
C VAL A 175 -5.79 20.87 -14.26
N ALA A 176 -5.09 19.78 -14.59
CA ALA A 176 -4.40 19.66 -15.87
C ALA A 176 -5.38 19.67 -17.06
N VAL A 177 -6.51 18.96 -16.94
CA VAL A 177 -7.56 18.91 -17.96
C VAL A 177 -8.22 20.28 -18.12
N PHE A 178 -8.48 21.01 -17.02
CA PHE A 178 -8.98 22.38 -17.10
C PHE A 178 -8.01 23.29 -17.86
N ASN A 179 -6.70 23.18 -17.57
CA ASN A 179 -5.69 23.94 -18.26
C ASN A 179 -5.62 23.58 -19.77
N GLN A 180 -5.80 22.30 -20.11
CA GLN A 180 -5.94 21.87 -21.49
C GLN A 180 -7.13 22.54 -22.20
N ILE A 181 -8.30 22.63 -21.54
CA ILE A 181 -9.49 23.30 -22.09
C ILE A 181 -9.19 24.77 -22.37
N VAL A 182 -8.61 25.49 -21.39
CA VAL A 182 -8.29 26.92 -21.52
C VAL A 182 -7.32 27.15 -22.69
N SER A 183 -6.27 26.33 -22.77
CA SER A 183 -5.30 26.39 -23.86
C SER A 183 -5.94 26.15 -25.23
N LEU A 184 -6.80 25.13 -25.37
CA LEU A 184 -7.46 24.84 -26.64
C LEU A 184 -8.43 25.96 -27.05
N ILE A 185 -9.17 26.54 -26.10
CA ILE A 185 -10.05 27.69 -26.37
C ILE A 185 -9.23 28.89 -26.85
N MET A 186 -8.09 29.14 -26.23
CA MET A 186 -7.19 30.22 -26.64
C MET A 186 -6.67 29.97 -28.07
N ILE A 187 -6.21 28.76 -28.39
CA ILE A 187 -5.77 28.40 -29.74
C ILE A 187 -6.89 28.60 -30.76
N VAL A 188 -8.12 28.16 -30.45
CA VAL A 188 -9.29 28.37 -31.33
C VAL A 188 -9.54 29.85 -31.58
N ARG A 189 -9.40 30.69 -30.55
CA ARG A 189 -9.56 32.14 -30.66
C ARG A 189 -8.48 32.75 -31.56
N ASP A 190 -7.23 32.38 -31.34
CA ASP A 190 -6.09 32.91 -32.09
C ASP A 190 -6.10 32.43 -33.55
N LYS A 191 -6.76 31.30 -33.83
CA LYS A 191 -6.94 30.72 -35.17
C LYS A 191 -8.29 31.04 -35.83
N ARG A 192 -9.05 32.02 -35.32
CA ARG A 192 -10.36 32.40 -35.89
C ARG A 192 -10.31 32.79 -37.36
N GLY A 193 -9.31 33.59 -37.78
CA GLY A 193 -9.13 33.99 -39.18
C GLY A 193 -8.88 32.80 -40.09
N ASP A 194 -7.93 31.92 -39.71
CA ASP A 194 -7.62 30.69 -40.44
C ASP A 194 -8.84 29.77 -40.59
N ILE A 195 -9.65 29.63 -39.53
CA ILE A 195 -10.91 28.87 -39.56
C ILE A 195 -11.90 29.49 -40.56
N ALA A 196 -12.01 30.82 -40.59
CA ALA A 196 -12.90 31.53 -41.50
C ALA A 196 -12.50 31.29 -42.97
N ILE A 197 -11.20 31.37 -43.28
CA ILE A 197 -10.65 31.10 -44.62
C ILE A 197 -10.93 29.64 -45.02
N LEU A 198 -10.69 28.68 -44.13
CA LEU A 198 -11.01 27.27 -44.42
C LEU A 198 -12.51 27.08 -44.71
N ARG A 199 -13.37 27.75 -43.94
CA ARG A 199 -14.82 27.68 -44.14
C ARG A 199 -15.29 28.35 -45.41
N THR A 200 -14.66 29.44 -45.88
CA THR A 200 -14.98 30.04 -47.18
C THR A 200 -14.48 29.19 -48.35
N MET A 201 -13.39 28.44 -48.16
CA MET A 201 -12.92 27.42 -49.13
C MET A 201 -13.77 26.14 -49.14
N GLY A 202 -14.83 26.05 -48.33
CA GLY A 202 -15.77 24.93 -48.33
C GLY A 202 -15.60 23.91 -47.20
N ALA A 203 -14.74 24.16 -46.21
CA ALA A 203 -14.63 23.28 -45.05
C ALA A 203 -15.93 23.27 -44.22
N THR A 204 -16.48 22.08 -43.99
CA THR A 204 -17.68 21.91 -43.17
C THR A 204 -17.34 22.06 -41.67
N PRO A 205 -18.31 22.44 -40.82
CA PRO A 205 -18.14 22.47 -39.36
C PRO A 205 -17.60 21.15 -38.78
N GLN A 206 -17.97 20.01 -39.38
CA GLN A 206 -17.50 18.69 -38.97
C GLN A 206 -16.00 18.52 -39.21
N ILE A 207 -15.46 19.06 -40.32
CA ILE A 207 -14.03 19.04 -40.62
C ILE A 207 -13.27 19.87 -39.58
N ILE A 208 -13.75 21.09 -39.30
CA ILE A 208 -13.15 21.97 -38.28
C ILE A 208 -13.16 21.28 -36.91
N ARG A 209 -14.30 20.69 -36.50
CA ARG A 209 -14.39 19.94 -35.24
C ARG A 209 -13.37 18.78 -35.19
N ARG A 210 -13.19 18.03 -36.28
CA ARG A 210 -12.22 16.93 -36.35
C ARG A 210 -10.78 17.40 -36.21
N ILE A 211 -10.41 18.54 -36.80
CA ILE A 211 -9.06 19.10 -36.69
C ILE A 211 -8.74 19.38 -35.21
N PHE A 212 -9.62 20.11 -34.51
CA PHE A 212 -9.40 20.44 -33.10
C PHE A 212 -9.51 19.23 -32.17
N MET A 213 -10.36 18.25 -32.50
CA MET A 213 -10.40 16.95 -31.82
C MET A 213 -9.06 16.19 -31.92
N TRP A 214 -8.49 16.11 -33.12
CA TRP A 214 -7.19 15.47 -33.34
C TRP A 214 -6.05 16.22 -32.65
N GLN A 215 -6.09 17.55 -32.67
CA GLN A 215 -5.11 18.38 -31.99
C GLN A 215 -5.13 18.13 -30.48
N GLY A 216 -6.31 18.14 -29.84
CA GLY A 216 -6.44 17.85 -28.41
C GLY A 216 -6.02 16.42 -28.06
N CYS A 217 -6.39 15.44 -28.89
CA CYS A 217 -5.98 14.05 -28.74
C CYS A 217 -4.45 13.87 -28.83
N LEU A 218 -3.80 14.54 -29.79
CA LEU A 218 -2.34 14.51 -29.94
C LEU A 218 -1.63 15.11 -28.73
N ILE A 219 -2.08 16.30 -28.28
CA ILE A 219 -1.53 16.95 -27.09
C ILE A 219 -1.69 16.04 -25.86
N GLY A 220 -2.89 15.47 -25.67
CA GLY A 220 -3.17 14.55 -24.57
C GLY A 220 -2.30 13.30 -24.62
N THR A 221 -2.19 12.66 -25.79
CA THR A 221 -1.40 11.43 -25.97
C THR A 221 0.09 11.66 -25.73
N ILE A 222 0.65 12.74 -26.29
CA ILE A 222 2.06 13.09 -26.07
C ILE A 222 2.31 13.39 -24.58
N GLY A 223 1.41 14.16 -23.94
CA GLY A 223 1.48 14.45 -22.51
C GLY A 223 1.46 13.18 -21.65
N ILE A 224 0.58 12.23 -21.97
CA ILE A 224 0.50 10.93 -21.30
C ILE A 224 1.79 10.13 -21.50
N LEU A 225 2.31 10.02 -22.72
CA LEU A 225 3.54 9.28 -23.00
C LEU A 225 4.74 9.84 -22.22
N ILE A 226 4.91 11.16 -22.24
CA ILE A 226 5.97 11.83 -21.48
C ILE A 226 5.74 11.65 -19.97
N GLY A 227 4.51 11.81 -19.50
CA GLY A 227 4.16 11.66 -18.09
C GLY A 227 4.41 10.25 -17.56
N VAL A 228 4.03 9.21 -18.31
CA VAL A 228 4.29 7.80 -17.96
C VAL A 228 5.79 7.53 -17.96
N PHE A 229 6.52 7.98 -18.97
CA PHE A 229 7.97 7.81 -19.04
C PHE A 229 8.68 8.45 -17.85
N LEU A 230 8.38 9.72 -17.55
CA LEU A 230 8.93 10.43 -16.41
C LEU A 230 8.48 9.83 -15.08
N GLY A 231 7.24 9.37 -14.97
CA GLY A 231 6.68 8.73 -13.79
C GLY A 231 7.39 7.41 -13.46
N ILE A 232 7.62 6.55 -14.46
CA ILE A 232 8.36 5.29 -14.28
C ILE A 232 9.81 5.57 -13.85
N ILE A 233 10.50 6.50 -14.52
CA ILE A 233 11.86 6.88 -14.13
C ILE A 233 11.91 7.44 -12.72
N GLY A 234 10.98 8.34 -12.38
CA GLY A 234 10.88 8.93 -11.04
C GLY A 234 10.61 7.88 -9.96
N SER A 235 9.76 6.89 -10.25
CA SER A 235 9.46 5.77 -9.34
C SER A 235 10.70 4.92 -9.09
N LEU A 236 11.43 4.54 -10.16
CA LEU A 236 12.65 3.73 -10.04
C LEU A 236 13.80 4.46 -9.34
N GLN A 237 13.81 5.79 -9.40
CA GLN A 237 14.87 6.64 -8.83
C GLN A 237 14.44 7.33 -7.52
N ILE A 238 13.30 6.95 -6.94
CA ILE A 238 12.73 7.67 -5.79
C ILE A 238 13.68 7.70 -4.58
N THR A 239 14.38 6.59 -4.32
CA THR A 239 15.36 6.49 -3.24
C THR A 239 16.55 7.42 -3.47
N ASN A 240 17.08 7.46 -4.70
CA ASN A 240 18.19 8.34 -5.05
C ASN A 240 17.80 9.82 -4.99
N LEU A 241 16.57 10.15 -5.40
CA LEU A 241 16.02 11.50 -5.28
C LEU A 241 15.84 11.90 -3.81
N ALA A 242 15.36 11.00 -2.96
CA ALA A 242 15.22 11.25 -1.53
C ALA A 242 16.59 11.56 -0.89
N VAL A 243 17.60 10.72 -1.12
CA VAL A 243 18.98 10.94 -0.62
C VAL A 243 19.57 12.26 -1.14
N LEU A 244 19.30 12.61 -2.40
CA LEU A 244 19.76 13.88 -2.97
C LEU A 244 19.12 15.08 -2.24
N ILE A 245 17.82 15.02 -1.95
CA ILE A 245 17.11 16.07 -1.21
C ILE A 245 17.65 16.14 0.24
N GLU A 246 17.87 15.01 0.90
CA GLU A 246 18.45 14.96 2.25
C GLU A 246 19.82 15.64 2.30
N ASN A 247 20.69 15.36 1.32
CA ASN A 247 22.01 15.97 1.23
C ASN A 247 21.95 17.48 0.98
N VAL A 248 21.01 17.94 0.14
CA VAL A 248 20.88 19.37 -0.19
C VAL A 248 20.27 20.17 0.95
N PHE A 249 19.25 19.63 1.62
CA PHE A 249 18.49 20.36 2.64
C PHE A 249 18.95 20.05 4.07
N SER A 250 19.87 19.09 4.27
CA SER A 250 20.36 18.64 5.59
C SER A 250 19.21 18.22 6.54
N ILE A 251 18.11 17.71 5.98
CA ILE A 251 16.96 17.16 6.71
C ILE A 251 17.00 15.65 6.50
N GLN A 252 16.96 14.85 7.58
CA GLN A 252 16.81 13.39 7.48
C GLN A 252 15.34 13.05 7.27
N PHE A 253 15.00 12.52 6.09
CA PHE A 253 13.66 12.00 5.80
C PHE A 253 13.58 10.51 6.16
N LEU A 254 14.67 9.77 6.00
CA LEU A 254 14.81 8.35 6.32
C LEU A 254 15.67 8.19 7.60
N SER A 255 15.08 8.46 8.75
CA SER A 255 15.72 8.10 10.02
C SER A 255 15.64 6.58 10.20
N ALA A 256 16.79 5.89 10.25
CA ALA A 256 16.88 4.45 10.55
C ALA A 256 16.19 4.05 11.88
N GLU A 257 15.90 5.02 12.73
CA GLU A 257 15.16 4.85 13.98
C GLU A 257 13.65 4.63 13.77
N VAL A 258 13.08 5.11 12.66
CA VAL A 258 11.65 5.01 12.30
C VAL A 258 11.42 3.99 11.18
N TYR A 259 12.30 3.92 10.18
CA TYR A 259 12.23 2.94 9.10
C TYR A 259 13.46 2.03 9.15
N PRO A 260 13.33 0.73 9.52
CA PRO A 260 14.44 -0.21 9.59
C PRO A 260 14.97 -0.64 8.20
N ILE A 261 14.72 0.16 7.16
CA ILE A 261 15.11 -0.10 5.78
C ILE A 261 15.66 1.21 5.20
N ASP A 262 16.92 1.22 4.75
CA ASP A 262 17.59 2.41 4.19
C ASP A 262 17.05 2.84 2.81
N PHE A 263 15.97 2.21 2.34
CA PHE A 263 15.37 2.51 1.06
C PHE A 263 13.84 2.41 1.11
N LEU A 264 13.17 3.28 0.36
CA LEU A 264 11.75 3.17 0.07
C LEU A 264 11.57 2.10 -1.03
N PRO A 265 10.98 0.92 -0.72
CA PRO A 265 10.64 -0.04 -1.76
C PRO A 265 9.58 0.58 -2.68
N SER A 266 9.95 0.82 -3.94
CA SER A 266 9.03 1.30 -4.97
C SER A 266 8.47 0.10 -5.74
N GLU A 267 7.21 -0.24 -5.48
CA GLU A 267 6.49 -1.26 -6.24
C GLU A 267 5.65 -0.59 -7.32
N ILE A 268 5.97 -0.86 -8.58
CA ILE A 268 5.24 -0.33 -9.73
C ILE A 268 4.11 -1.29 -10.09
N SER A 269 2.88 -0.88 -9.81
CA SER A 269 1.68 -1.60 -10.25
C SER A 269 1.33 -1.22 -11.70
N VAL A 270 1.39 -2.19 -12.61
CA VAL A 270 0.99 -2.00 -14.02
C VAL A 270 -0.50 -1.65 -14.12
N LEU A 271 -1.32 -2.21 -13.24
CA LEU A 271 -2.75 -1.93 -13.20
C LEU A 271 -3.02 -0.46 -12.86
N ASP A 272 -2.30 0.09 -11.89
CA ASP A 272 -2.45 1.51 -11.49
C ASP A 272 -2.07 2.44 -12.65
N ILE A 273 -0.98 2.14 -13.36
CA ILE A 273 -0.57 2.89 -14.55
C ILE A 273 -1.66 2.83 -15.62
N LEU A 274 -2.21 1.65 -15.92
CA LEU A 274 -3.24 1.48 -16.93
C LEU A 274 -4.52 2.24 -16.59
N VAL A 275 -4.95 2.21 -15.32
CA VAL A 275 -6.13 2.95 -14.84
C VAL A 275 -5.94 4.45 -15.02
N VAL A 276 -4.78 4.98 -14.61
CA VAL A 276 -4.46 6.41 -14.73
C VAL A 276 -4.37 6.82 -16.19
N VAL A 277 -3.62 6.08 -17.02
CA VAL A 277 -3.47 6.35 -18.46
C VAL A 277 -4.83 6.38 -19.16
N THR A 278 -5.65 5.37 -18.92
CA THR A 278 -6.98 5.27 -19.54
C THR A 278 -7.89 6.40 -19.08
N GLY A 279 -7.92 6.70 -17.77
CA GLY A 279 -8.76 7.77 -17.24
C GLY A 279 -8.33 9.16 -17.72
N VAL A 280 -7.02 9.45 -17.74
CA VAL A 280 -6.49 10.73 -18.26
C VAL A 280 -6.78 10.85 -19.75
N PHE A 281 -6.60 9.78 -20.54
CA PHE A 281 -6.91 9.78 -21.97
C PHE A 281 -8.39 10.09 -22.22
N LEU A 282 -9.29 9.43 -21.50
CA LEU A 282 -10.74 9.66 -21.63
C LEU A 282 -11.11 11.09 -21.23
N LEU A 283 -10.59 11.60 -20.11
CA LEU A 283 -10.86 12.97 -19.66
C LEU A 283 -10.33 14.00 -20.66
N SER A 284 -9.13 13.78 -21.22
CA SER A 284 -8.54 14.65 -22.24
C SER A 284 -9.37 14.67 -23.53
N LEU A 285 -9.88 13.50 -23.95
CA LEU A 285 -10.78 13.40 -25.10
C LEU A 285 -12.08 14.17 -24.85
N LEU A 286 -12.70 13.98 -23.68
CA LEU A 286 -13.94 14.67 -23.31
C LEU A 286 -13.75 16.19 -23.24
N ALA A 287 -12.64 16.64 -22.65
CA ALA A 287 -12.28 18.04 -22.54
C ALA A 287 -12.11 18.73 -23.91
N THR A 288 -11.66 17.98 -24.91
CA THR A 288 -11.44 18.47 -26.27
C THR A 288 -12.76 18.73 -27.03
N ILE A 289 -13.86 18.07 -26.65
CA ILE A 289 -15.14 18.17 -27.35
C ILE A 289 -15.70 19.60 -27.31
N TYR A 290 -15.61 20.27 -26.15
CA TYR A 290 -16.18 21.60 -25.97
C TYR A 290 -15.48 22.67 -26.84
N PRO A 291 -14.13 22.84 -26.79
CA PRO A 291 -13.45 23.80 -27.65
C PRO A 291 -13.58 23.47 -29.14
N ALA A 292 -13.55 22.18 -29.52
CA ALA A 292 -13.72 21.77 -30.92
C ALA A 292 -15.11 22.13 -31.47
N SER A 293 -16.14 22.01 -30.64
CA SER A 293 -17.51 22.42 -31.00
C SER A 293 -17.62 23.94 -31.11
N LYS A 294 -16.97 24.68 -30.21
CA LYS A 294 -16.85 26.15 -30.31
C LYS A 294 -16.15 26.60 -31.60
N ALA A 295 -15.08 25.92 -32.01
CA ALA A 295 -14.37 26.20 -33.25
C ALA A 295 -15.26 26.00 -34.50
N ALA A 296 -15.99 24.89 -34.54
CA ALA A 296 -16.89 24.55 -35.64
C ALA A 296 -18.06 25.55 -35.81
N ALA A 297 -18.45 26.23 -34.73
CA ALA A 297 -19.54 27.22 -34.73
C ALA A 297 -19.12 28.62 -35.24
N ILE A 298 -17.84 28.87 -35.50
CA ILE A 298 -17.36 30.19 -35.96
C ILE A 298 -17.94 30.52 -37.34
N GLN A 299 -18.58 31.69 -37.46
CA GLN A 299 -19.14 32.19 -38.72
C GLN A 299 -18.08 32.99 -39.51
N PRO A 300 -17.85 32.68 -40.80
CA PRO A 300 -16.80 33.33 -41.59
C PRO A 300 -16.96 34.85 -41.68
N ALA A 301 -18.20 35.33 -41.86
CA ALA A 301 -18.51 36.75 -42.01
C ALA A 301 -18.22 37.58 -40.76
N GLN A 302 -18.33 36.98 -39.57
CA GLN A 302 -18.04 37.68 -38.31
C GLN A 302 -16.53 37.65 -37.98
N ALA A 303 -15.87 36.55 -38.32
CA ALA A 303 -14.44 36.39 -38.09
C ALA A 303 -13.60 37.32 -38.97
N LEU A 304 -13.96 37.50 -40.25
CA LEU A 304 -13.25 38.36 -41.20
C LEU A 304 -13.55 39.87 -41.05
N ARG A 305 -14.57 40.24 -40.26
CA ARG A 305 -14.95 41.63 -40.00
C ARG A 305 -14.32 42.19 -38.72
N ALA A 306 -13.73 41.32 -37.90
CA ALA A 306 -13.11 41.65 -36.61
C ALA A 306 -11.59 41.85 -36.71
N ASP A 307 -11.01 41.67 -37.90
CA ASP A 307 -9.65 42.08 -38.29
C ASP A 307 -9.72 43.42 -39.05
#